data_AF-R0MCV9-F1
#
_entry.id   AF-R0MCV9-F1
#
_cell.length_a   1.000
_cell.length_b   1.000
_cell.length_c   1.000
_cell.angle_alpha   90.00
_cell.angle_beta   90.00
_cell.angle_gamma   90.00
#
_symmetry.space_group_name_H-M   'P 1'
#
loop_
_entity.id
_entity.type
_entity.pdbx_description
1 polymer ?
#
loop_
_entity_poly.entity_id
_entity_poly.type
_entity_poly.pdbx_seq_one_letter_code
_entity_poly.pdbx_strand_id
1 'polypeptide(L)'
;MFCAECGSAFGRKNWTTSRGKRKVWQCNNRYKVKGQIGCQNNHIDEGTLEKAVMMAVKLLSENMDLLHGKWNKILEENQLLEKHYSVLLAELINKECWEYDSFEMCQVLDSILISEDGQITVRFLEGTEVDL
;
A
#
# COMPACT_ATOMS: atom_id res chain seq x y z
N MET A 1 5.37 -4.21 -0.63
CA MET A 1 4.95 -4.20 0.79
C MET A 1 6.15 -4.49 1.67
N PHE A 2 6.39 -3.62 2.64
CA PHE A 2 7.59 -3.67 3.48
C PHE A 2 7.23 -3.53 4.95
N CYS A 3 8.06 -4.13 5.80
CA CYS A 3 7.98 -4.01 7.24
C CYS A 3 8.59 -2.69 7.67
N ALA A 4 7.82 -1.85 8.37
CA ALA A 4 8.31 -0.59 8.90
C ALA A 4 9.45 -0.80 9.90
N GLU A 5 9.43 -1.90 10.66
CA GLU A 5 10.42 -2.17 11.72
C GLU A 5 11.81 -2.56 11.20
N CYS A 6 11.85 -3.33 10.10
CA CYS A 6 13.11 -3.93 9.64
C CYS A 6 13.40 -3.70 8.15
N GLY A 7 12.56 -2.93 7.45
CA GLY A 7 12.66 -2.63 6.03
C GLY A 7 12.50 -3.84 5.09
N SER A 8 12.35 -5.04 5.63
CA SER A 8 12.27 -6.26 4.84
C SER A 8 10.92 -6.40 4.16
N ALA A 9 10.91 -6.99 2.96
CA ALA A 9 9.68 -7.25 2.23
C ALA A 9 8.79 -8.29 2.96
N PHE A 10 7.49 -8.09 2.88
CA PHE A 10 6.52 -9.14 3.18
C PHE A 10 6.49 -10.17 2.05
N GLY A 11 6.36 -11.45 2.41
CA GLY A 11 6.16 -12.53 1.45
C GLY A 11 4.81 -13.20 1.65
N ARG A 12 4.13 -13.52 0.55
CA ARG A 12 2.89 -14.29 0.57
C ARG A 12 3.14 -15.71 1.07
N LYS A 13 2.34 -16.15 2.03
CA LYS A 13 2.33 -17.50 2.61
C LYS A 13 0.91 -18.07 2.49
N ASN A 14 0.83 -19.39 2.30
CA ASN A 14 -0.44 -20.11 2.35
C ASN A 14 -0.47 -20.91 3.65
N TRP A 15 -1.35 -20.55 4.57
CA TRP A 15 -1.51 -21.24 5.84
C TRP A 15 -2.72 -22.16 5.80
N THR A 16 -2.55 -23.39 6.27
CA THR A 16 -3.65 -24.34 6.45
C THR A 16 -4.10 -24.28 7.90
N THR A 17 -5.37 -23.99 8.13
CA THR A 17 -6.00 -23.98 9.45
C THR A 17 -7.13 -25.00 9.50
N SER A 18 -7.67 -25.29 10.69
CA SER A 18 -8.88 -26.13 10.82
C SER A 18 -10.09 -25.57 10.09
N ARG A 19 -10.11 -24.26 9.80
CA ARG A 19 -11.18 -23.56 9.06
C ARG A 19 -10.91 -23.43 7.56
N GLY A 20 -9.80 -24.00 7.06
CA GLY A 20 -9.41 -23.94 5.65
C GLY A 20 -8.10 -23.20 5.39
N LYS A 21 -7.84 -22.92 4.11
CA LYS A 21 -6.62 -22.25 3.64
C LYS A 21 -6.78 -20.73 3.72
N ARG A 22 -5.76 -20.05 4.27
CA ARG A 22 -5.67 -18.60 4.34
C ARG A 22 -4.43 -18.12 3.59
N LYS A 23 -4.58 -17.07 2.79
CA LYS A 23 -3.47 -16.35 2.17
C LYS A 23 -3.11 -15.20 3.09
N VAL A 24 -1.90 -15.26 3.63
CA VAL A 24 -1.38 -14.24 4.55
C VAL A 24 -0.08 -13.71 4.01
N TRP A 25 0.22 -12.47 4.35
CA TRP A 25 1.50 -11.84 4.10
C TRP A 25 2.23 -11.72 5.42
N GLN A 26 3.48 -12.18 5.46
CA GLN A 26 4.32 -12.15 6.65
C GLN A 26 5.69 -11.58 6.30
N CYS A 27 6.26 -10.76 7.18
CA CYS A 27 7.62 -10.25 7.06
C CYS A 27 8.61 -11.41 6.83
N ASN A 28 9.37 -11.37 5.73
CA ASN A 28 10.31 -12.44 5.40
C ASN A 28 11.48 -12.53 6.40
N ASN A 29 11.76 -11.47 7.15
CA ASN A 29 12.80 -11.48 8.16
C ASN A 29 12.37 -12.21 9.45
N ARG A 30 11.07 -12.50 9.64
CA ARG A 30 10.56 -13.13 10.85
C ARG A 30 11.19 -14.49 11.13
N TYR A 31 11.32 -15.35 10.13
CA TYR A 31 11.92 -16.69 10.25
C TYR A 31 13.02 -16.92 9.22
N LYS A 32 13.79 -15.87 8.90
CA LYS A 32 14.91 -15.95 7.93
C LYS A 32 15.95 -17.00 8.36
N VAL A 33 16.19 -17.12 9.67
CA VAL A 33 17.01 -18.18 10.27
C VAL A 33 16.10 -19.16 10.98
N LYS A 34 16.25 -20.46 10.68
CA LYS A 34 15.41 -21.51 11.26
C LYS A 34 15.56 -21.53 12.79
N GLY A 35 14.43 -21.46 13.50
CA GLY A 35 14.40 -21.50 14.96
C GLY A 35 14.68 -20.16 15.65
N GLN A 36 14.86 -19.07 14.91
CA GLN A 36 15.06 -17.73 15.45
C GLN A 36 14.00 -16.77 14.93
N ILE A 37 13.46 -15.93 15.83
CA ILE A 37 12.53 -14.87 15.45
C ILE A 37 13.34 -13.60 15.17
N GLY A 38 13.45 -13.21 13.89
CA GLY A 38 14.22 -12.03 13.47
C GLY A 38 13.43 -10.73 13.43
N CYS A 39 12.10 -10.79 13.36
CA CYS A 39 11.20 -9.63 13.35
C CYS A 39 9.88 -10.01 14.02
N GLN A 40 9.36 -9.15 14.90
CA GLN A 40 8.14 -9.41 15.66
C GLN A 40 6.86 -8.95 14.95
N ASN A 41 7.00 -8.23 13.84
CA ASN A 41 5.87 -7.73 13.07
C ASN A 41 4.86 -8.84 12.71
N ASN A 42 3.60 -8.46 12.70
CA ASN A 42 2.46 -9.32 12.52
C ASN A 42 2.30 -9.79 11.06
N HIS A 43 1.40 -10.75 10.87
CA HIS A 43 0.94 -11.12 9.54
C HIS A 43 -0.32 -10.32 9.21
N ILE A 44 -0.58 -10.13 7.92
CA ILE A 44 -1.80 -9.49 7.42
C ILE A 44 -2.49 -10.40 6.41
N ASP A 45 -3.81 -10.45 6.42
CA ASP A 45 -4.58 -11.20 5.43
C ASP A 45 -4.61 -10.43 4.09
N GLU A 46 -4.63 -11.17 2.97
CA GLU A 46 -4.71 -10.58 1.61
C GLU A 46 -5.91 -9.63 1.49
N GLY A 47 -7.09 -10.02 2.00
CA GLY A 47 -8.28 -9.16 1.95
C GLY A 47 -8.20 -7.91 2.85
N THR A 48 -7.36 -7.89 3.88
CA THR A 48 -7.14 -6.67 4.69
C THR A 48 -6.29 -5.67 3.93
N LEU A 49 -5.31 -6.14 3.15
CA LEU A 49 -4.48 -5.29 2.29
C LEU A 49 -5.31 -4.64 1.18
N GLU A 50 -6.15 -5.42 0.50
CA GLU A 50 -7.04 -4.90 -0.54
C GLU A 50 -7.95 -3.80 0.01
N LYS A 51 -8.51 -4.02 1.22
CA LYS A 51 -9.31 -3.01 1.91
C LYS A 51 -8.53 -1.76 2.29
N ALA A 52 -7.32 -1.91 2.81
CA ALA A 52 -6.47 -0.78 3.18
C ALA A 52 -6.21 0.12 1.96
N VAL A 53 -5.87 -0.49 0.83
CA VAL A 53 -5.68 0.23 -0.44
C VAL A 53 -6.96 0.94 -0.88
N MET A 54 -8.12 0.26 -0.84
CA MET A 54 -9.40 0.89 -1.17
C MET A 54 -9.74 2.06 -0.25
N MET A 55 -9.46 1.94 1.05
CA MET A 55 -9.65 3.02 2.01
C MET A 55 -8.74 4.20 1.70
N ALA A 56 -7.46 3.97 1.36
CA ALA A 56 -6.54 5.04 0.99
C ALA A 56 -7.01 5.81 -0.25
N VAL A 57 -7.41 5.11 -1.32
CA VAL A 57 -7.94 5.74 -2.54
C VAL A 57 -9.22 6.53 -2.24
N LYS A 58 -10.12 5.97 -1.42
CA LYS A 58 -11.33 6.66 -0.99
C LYS A 58 -11.01 7.94 -0.21
N LEU A 59 -10.11 7.89 0.77
CA LEU A 59 -9.69 9.07 1.52
C LEU A 59 -9.11 10.15 0.59
N LEU A 60 -8.34 9.77 -0.43
CA LEU A 60 -7.85 10.72 -1.43
C LEU A 60 -8.97 11.34 -2.26
N SER A 61 -9.96 10.55 -2.69
CA SER A 61 -11.13 11.06 -3.43
C SER A 61 -11.97 12.04 -2.60
N GLU A 62 -12.07 11.83 -1.29
CA GLU A 62 -12.79 12.72 -0.36
C GLU A 62 -12.00 14.00 -0.05
N ASN A 63 -10.69 14.02 -0.30
CA ASN A 63 -9.77 15.11 0.04
C ASN A 63 -8.96 15.61 -1.16
N MET A 64 -9.56 15.62 -2.36
CA MET A 64 -8.86 16.03 -3.60
C MET A 64 -8.24 17.43 -3.52
N ASP A 65 -8.84 18.35 -2.77
CA ASP A 65 -8.31 19.69 -2.57
C ASP A 65 -6.90 19.69 -1.94
N LEU A 66 -6.58 18.69 -1.12
CA LEU A 66 -5.24 18.54 -0.51
C LEU A 66 -4.19 18.12 -1.55
N LEU A 67 -4.60 17.45 -2.64
CA LEU A 67 -3.72 17.02 -3.72
C LEU A 67 -3.42 18.16 -4.70
N HIS A 68 -4.34 19.10 -4.88
CA HIS A 68 -4.20 20.19 -5.86
C HIS A 68 -2.93 21.02 -5.64
N GLY A 69 -2.64 21.41 -4.39
CA GLY A 69 -1.44 22.20 -4.08
C GLY A 69 -0.16 21.45 -4.42
N LYS A 70 -0.13 20.14 -4.16
CA LYS A 70 1.02 19.28 -4.48
C LYS A 70 1.18 19.09 -5.99
N TRP A 71 0.10 18.78 -6.71
CA TRP A 71 0.15 18.56 -8.15
C TRP A 71 0.51 19.84 -8.92
N ASN A 72 0.06 21.01 -8.45
CA ASN A 72 0.49 22.29 -9.02
C ASN A 72 2.01 22.49 -8.88
N LYS A 73 2.58 22.15 -7.73
CA LYS A 73 4.04 22.21 -7.52
C LYS A 73 4.80 21.24 -8.43
N ILE A 74 4.30 20.01 -8.60
CA ILE A 74 4.86 19.02 -9.55
C ILE A 74 4.89 19.58 -10.97
N LEU A 75 3.83 20.31 -11.38
CA LEU A 75 3.76 20.96 -12.68
C LEU A 75 4.75 22.11 -12.82
N GLU A 76 4.88 22.96 -11.80
CA GLU A 76 5.81 24.10 -11.77
C GLU A 76 7.28 23.67 -11.82
N GLU A 77 7.63 22.60 -11.09
CA GLU A 77 8.99 22.07 -11.02
C GLU A 77 9.36 21.15 -12.19
N ASN A 78 8.45 20.95 -13.15
CA ASN A 78 8.62 20.11 -14.33
C ASN A 78 9.05 18.66 -14.00
N GLN A 79 8.52 18.12 -12.91
CA GLN A 79 8.74 16.75 -12.46
C GLN A 79 7.94 15.76 -13.34
N LEU A 80 8.52 15.36 -14.47
CA LEU A 80 7.81 14.63 -15.53
C LEU A 80 7.25 13.27 -15.07
N LEU A 81 7.99 12.54 -14.22
CA LEU A 81 7.61 11.21 -13.76
C LEU A 81 6.46 11.30 -12.76
N GLU A 82 6.60 12.17 -11.77
CA GLU A 82 5.60 12.44 -10.75
C GLU A 82 4.33 12.98 -11.40
N LYS A 83 4.45 13.86 -12.39
CA LYS A 83 3.31 14.34 -13.20
C LYS A 83 2.57 13.20 -13.87
N HIS A 84 3.28 12.25 -14.49
CA HIS A 84 2.65 11.08 -15.11
C HIS A 84 1.84 10.27 -14.10
N TYR A 85 2.40 10.02 -12.92
CA TYR A 85 1.72 9.29 -11.85
C TYR A 85 0.57 10.09 -11.21
N SER A 86 0.66 11.41 -11.11
CA SER A 86 -0.44 12.26 -10.64
C SER A 86 -1.65 12.16 -11.57
N VAL A 87 -1.44 12.08 -12.89
CA VAL A 87 -2.53 11.88 -13.86
C VAL A 87 -3.19 10.51 -13.66
N LEU A 88 -2.41 9.44 -13.55
CA LEU A 88 -2.95 8.09 -13.32
C LEU A 88 -3.71 8.00 -11.98
N LEU A 89 -3.20 8.63 -10.93
CA LEU A 89 -3.88 8.69 -9.65
C LEU A 89 -5.17 9.50 -9.73
N ALA A 90 -5.17 10.64 -10.44
CA ALA A 90 -6.36 11.44 -10.69
C ALA A 90 -7.44 10.65 -11.42
N GLU A 91 -7.07 9.90 -12.47
CA GLU A 91 -7.99 9.03 -13.20
C GLU A 91 -8.58 7.94 -12.29
N LEU A 92 -7.79 7.38 -11.37
CA LEU A 92 -8.24 6.36 -10.44
C LEU A 92 -9.25 6.92 -9.40
N ILE A 93 -8.91 8.02 -8.73
CA ILE A 93 -9.74 8.59 -7.64
C ILE A 93 -11.05 9.19 -8.14
N ASN A 94 -11.13 9.58 -9.41
CA ASN A 94 -12.33 10.17 -10.02
C ASN A 94 -13.31 9.12 -10.57
N LYS A 95 -13.05 7.82 -10.41
CA LYS A 95 -14.00 6.76 -10.79
C LYS A 95 -15.16 6.72 -9.81
N GLU A 96 -16.40 6.83 -10.31
CA GLU A 96 -17.62 6.84 -9.48
C GLU A 96 -17.80 5.56 -8.64
N CYS A 97 -17.37 4.41 -9.17
CA CYS A 97 -17.44 3.12 -8.49
C CYS A 97 -16.17 2.34 -8.80
N TRP A 98 -15.14 2.55 -7.98
CA TRP A 98 -13.90 1.80 -8.11
C TRP A 98 -13.94 0.53 -7.24
N GLU A 99 -13.84 -0.63 -7.88
CA GLU A 99 -13.58 -1.91 -7.24
C GLU A 99 -12.09 -2.22 -7.30
N TYR A 100 -11.59 -2.98 -6.33
CA TYR A 100 -10.17 -3.34 -6.29
C TYR A 100 -9.75 -4.08 -7.56
N ASP A 101 -8.82 -3.48 -8.30
CA ASP A 101 -8.15 -4.09 -9.45
C ASP A 101 -6.63 -4.03 -9.28
N SER A 102 -5.99 -5.21 -9.28
CA SER A 102 -4.55 -5.30 -9.04
C SER A 102 -3.69 -4.63 -10.13
N PHE A 103 -4.16 -4.57 -11.38
CA PHE A 103 -3.43 -3.97 -12.49
C PHE A 103 -3.49 -2.44 -12.42
N GLU A 104 -4.65 -1.88 -12.10
CA GLU A 104 -4.79 -0.44 -11.82
C GLU A 104 -3.97 -0.03 -10.60
N MET A 105 -3.97 -0.85 -9.55
CA MET A 105 -3.16 -0.57 -8.37
C MET A 105 -1.67 -0.55 -8.67
N CYS A 106 -1.16 -1.45 -9.51
CA CYS A 106 0.25 -1.46 -9.91
C CYS A 106 0.67 -0.19 -10.68
N GLN A 107 -0.27 0.59 -11.21
CA GLN A 107 0.03 1.81 -11.96
C GLN A 107 0.16 3.06 -11.08
N VAL A 108 -0.36 3.01 -9.85
CA VAL A 108 -0.38 4.19 -8.95
C VAL A 108 0.32 3.95 -7.62
N LEU A 109 0.48 2.69 -7.18
CA LEU A 109 0.99 2.34 -5.87
C LEU A 109 2.52 2.15 -5.91
N ASP A 110 3.23 2.82 -5.02
CA ASP A 110 4.67 2.66 -4.83
C ASP A 110 4.94 1.56 -3.78
N SER A 111 4.42 1.75 -2.57
CA SER A 111 4.64 0.79 -1.49
C SER A 111 3.52 0.81 -0.45
N ILE A 112 3.48 -0.25 0.34
CA ILE A 112 2.66 -0.33 1.55
C ILE A 112 3.61 -0.67 2.68
N LEU A 113 3.64 0.16 3.71
CA LEU A 113 4.39 -0.06 4.94
C LEU A 113 3.44 -0.57 6.01
N ILE A 114 3.90 -1.57 6.76
CA ILE A 114 3.12 -2.17 7.85
C ILE A 114 4.01 -2.18 9.08
N SER A 115 3.56 -1.53 10.15
CA SER A 115 4.24 -1.49 11.45
C SER A 115 3.88 -2.69 12.32
N GLU A 116 4.61 -2.87 13.41
CA GLU A 116 4.32 -3.96 14.37
C GLU A 116 2.97 -3.80 15.08
N ASP A 117 2.57 -2.56 15.39
CA ASP A 117 1.29 -2.22 16.03
C ASP A 117 0.09 -2.26 15.07
N GLY A 118 0.34 -2.47 13.78
CA GLY A 118 -0.69 -2.72 12.76
C GLY A 118 -1.12 -1.48 11.96
N GLN A 119 -0.45 -0.33 12.15
CA GLN A 119 -0.61 0.83 11.29
C GLN A 119 -0.18 0.49 9.86
N ILE A 120 -0.95 0.99 8.88
CA ILE A 120 -0.68 0.77 7.46
C ILE A 120 -0.50 2.12 6.79
N THR A 121 0.67 2.34 6.19
CA THR A 121 0.93 3.50 5.34
C THR A 121 0.90 3.06 3.88
N VAL A 122 0.01 3.65 3.09
CA VAL A 122 -0.10 3.44 1.65
C VAL A 122 0.59 4.59 0.94
N ARG A 123 1.63 4.29 0.17
CA ARG A 123 2.41 5.28 -0.60
C ARG A 123 2.13 5.14 -2.09
N PHE A 124 1.83 6.25 -2.73
CA PHE A 124 1.57 6.35 -4.17
C PHE A 124 2.83 6.77 -4.92
N LEU A 125 2.92 6.43 -6.21
CA LEU A 125 4.07 6.69 -7.09
C LEU A 125 4.34 8.18 -7.31
N GLU A 126 3.31 9.02 -7.26
CA GLU A 126 3.47 10.47 -7.26
C GLU A 126 3.90 11.03 -5.88
N GLY A 127 4.05 10.17 -4.87
CA GLY A 127 4.67 10.46 -3.58
C GLY A 127 3.71 10.82 -2.45
N THR A 128 2.39 10.69 -2.62
CA THR A 128 1.45 10.89 -1.52
C THR A 128 1.45 9.67 -0.62
N GLU A 129 1.35 9.89 0.68
CA GLU A 129 1.27 8.86 1.71
C GLU A 129 -0.05 9.01 2.45
N VAL A 130 -0.71 7.89 2.73
CA VAL A 130 -1.95 7.81 3.50
C VAL A 130 -1.76 6.82 4.63
N ASP A 131 -1.87 7.30 5.86
CA ASP A 131 -1.81 6.49 7.08
C ASP A 131 -3.21 6.01 7.48
N LEU A 132 -3.33 4.73 7.82
CA LEU A 132 -4.58 4.03 8.20
C LEU A 132 -4.44 3.32 9.55
#